data_AF-A0A0P6XS68-F1
#
_entry.id   AF-A0A0P6XS68-F1
#
_cell.length_a   1.000
_cell.length_b   1.000
_cell.length_c   1.000
_cell.angle_alpha   90.00
_cell.angle_beta   90.00
_cell.angle_gamma   90.00
#
_symmetry.space_group_name_H-M   'P 1'
#
loop_
_entity.id
_entity.type
_entity.pdbx_description
1 polymer ?
#
loop_
_entity_poly.entity_id
_entity_poly.type
_entity_poly.pdbx_seq_one_letter_code
_entity_poly.pdbx_strand_id
1 'polypeptide(L)'
;MPSARLRIWQDGPPGTELFLNHYRGRAPILGANVAGSDLPALEATRVFDQVEEPRALWIVSDGPSRAANALDKVASTRKAFVDEITFEDVRATFYFDSATWHATDINTPLALDGQPTLHLQTVAFTPSPDLGIIGARLTWRVLASPGEPVQTFVHLFNEQGEKVAQHDGAAQNGWRSAETWQVGDVLTDTHAIRVATLPPGTYTVVVGFYRLRDIAPLTTPDGAGSLTVGTITIAP
;
A
#
# COMPACT_ATOMS: atom_id res chain seq x y z
N MET A 1 -22.15 4.78 -11.40
CA MET A 1 -21.37 3.92 -12.31
C MET A 1 -19.97 3.76 -11.72
N PRO A 2 -19.62 2.61 -11.12
CA PRO A 2 -18.34 2.40 -10.43
C PRO A 2 -17.10 2.45 -11.36
N SER A 3 -17.27 2.51 -12.69
CA SER A 3 -16.19 2.58 -13.69
C SER A 3 -15.36 3.86 -13.65
N ALA A 4 -15.82 4.93 -13.00
CA ALA A 4 -15.04 6.17 -12.90
C ALA A 4 -13.83 6.03 -11.96
N ARG A 5 -13.86 5.14 -10.96
CA ARG A 5 -12.80 5.03 -9.94
C ARG A 5 -11.73 3.98 -10.23
N LEU A 6 -11.92 3.18 -11.28
CA LEU A 6 -11.04 2.06 -11.64
C LEU A 6 -10.45 2.27 -13.02
N ARG A 7 -9.13 2.12 -13.17
CA ARG A 7 -8.43 2.09 -14.46
C ARG A 7 -7.64 0.80 -14.60
N ILE A 8 -7.36 0.40 -15.83
CA ILE A 8 -6.49 -0.71 -16.14
C ILE A 8 -5.32 -0.17 -16.95
N TRP A 9 -4.10 -0.39 -16.48
CA TRP A 9 -2.89 -0.27 -17.27
C TRP A 9 -2.55 -1.61 -17.89
N GLN A 10 -2.22 -1.61 -19.18
CA GLN A 10 -1.80 -2.81 -19.88
C GLN A 10 -0.38 -2.58 -20.44
N ASP A 11 0.55 -3.43 -20.02
CA ASP A 11 2.00 -3.31 -20.22
C ASP A 11 2.54 -4.58 -20.90
N GLY A 12 2.57 -4.59 -22.24
CA GLY A 12 3.26 -5.63 -23.04
C GLY A 12 2.42 -6.29 -24.14
N PRO A 13 2.94 -6.48 -25.37
CA PRO A 13 2.18 -7.02 -26.51
C PRO A 13 1.68 -8.48 -26.40
N PRO A 14 2.43 -9.47 -25.84
CA PRO A 14 1.97 -10.87 -25.75
C PRO A 14 0.71 -11.06 -24.90
N GLY A 15 0.62 -10.42 -23.73
CA GLY A 15 -0.57 -10.50 -22.86
C GLY A 15 -1.67 -9.50 -23.20
N THR A 16 -1.42 -8.50 -24.06
CA THR A 16 -2.47 -7.57 -24.52
C THR A 16 -3.64 -8.34 -25.11
N GLU A 17 -3.36 -9.25 -26.04
CA GLU A 17 -4.40 -9.97 -26.77
C GLU A 17 -5.18 -10.90 -25.84
N LEU A 18 -4.49 -11.66 -24.98
CA LEU A 18 -5.10 -12.51 -23.97
C LEU A 18 -6.01 -11.71 -23.03
N PHE A 19 -5.53 -10.60 -22.49
CA PHE A 19 -6.32 -9.74 -21.61
C PHE A 19 -7.53 -9.14 -22.32
N LEU A 20 -7.36 -8.56 -23.50
CA LEU A 20 -8.46 -7.96 -24.29
C LEU A 20 -9.49 -9.03 -24.72
N ASN A 21 -9.06 -10.27 -24.95
CA ASN A 21 -9.94 -11.39 -25.26
C ASN A 21 -10.76 -11.87 -24.06
N HIS A 22 -10.34 -11.61 -22.82
CA HIS A 22 -11.08 -12.04 -21.62
C HIS A 22 -11.80 -10.90 -20.91
N TYR A 23 -11.25 -9.70 -20.93
CA TYR A 23 -11.85 -8.55 -20.27
C TYR A 23 -13.13 -8.11 -20.98
N ARG A 24 -14.22 -8.05 -20.22
CA ARG A 24 -15.55 -7.59 -20.68
C ARG A 24 -16.11 -6.46 -19.82
N GLY A 25 -15.28 -5.89 -18.95
CA GLY A 25 -15.68 -4.80 -18.05
C GLY A 25 -15.72 -3.43 -18.76
N ARG A 26 -15.96 -2.39 -17.96
CA ARG A 26 -16.14 -1.00 -18.44
C ARG A 26 -15.08 -0.02 -17.93
N ALA A 27 -14.06 -0.51 -17.21
CA ALA A 27 -12.98 0.36 -16.76
C ALA A 27 -12.15 0.79 -17.98
N PRO A 28 -11.73 2.08 -18.06
CA PRO A 28 -10.84 2.53 -19.11
C PRO A 28 -9.54 1.72 -19.12
N ILE A 29 -9.17 1.23 -20.31
CA ILE A 29 -7.91 0.55 -20.54
C ILE A 29 -6.93 1.58 -21.11
N LEU A 30 -5.82 1.77 -20.42
CA LEU A 30 -4.70 2.59 -20.83
C LEU A 30 -3.57 1.66 -21.23
N GLY A 31 -3.06 1.82 -22.44
CA GLY A 31 -1.92 1.05 -22.94
C GLY A 31 -0.70 1.94 -23.06
N ALA A 32 0.45 1.43 -22.64
CA ALA A 32 1.72 1.89 -23.15
C ALA A 32 2.15 0.85 -24.19
N ASN A 33 1.96 1.15 -25.48
CA ASN A 33 2.35 0.24 -26.54
C ASN A 33 3.88 0.35 -26.73
N VAL A 34 4.64 -0.23 -25.79
CA VAL A 34 6.09 -0.27 -25.84
C VAL A 34 6.49 -1.52 -26.60
N ALA A 35 7.02 -1.32 -27.80
CA ALA A 35 7.54 -2.40 -28.63
C ALA A 35 8.82 -2.97 -27.99
N GLY A 36 8.65 -3.98 -27.13
CA GLY A 36 9.75 -4.76 -26.56
C GLY A 36 10.36 -4.20 -25.28
N SER A 37 10.51 -5.09 -24.29
CA SER A 37 11.10 -4.90 -22.95
C SER A 37 10.45 -3.85 -22.04
N ASP A 38 10.63 -4.04 -20.73
CA ASP A 38 10.06 -3.25 -19.64
C ASP A 38 10.10 -1.74 -19.90
N LEU A 39 8.99 -1.05 -19.58
CA LEU A 39 8.93 0.42 -19.57
C LEU A 39 10.09 1.01 -18.76
N PRO A 40 10.92 1.91 -19.33
CA PRO A 40 11.92 2.63 -18.57
C PRO A 40 11.28 3.39 -17.40
N ALA A 41 11.92 3.41 -16.22
CA ALA A 41 11.33 4.00 -15.01
C ALA A 41 10.88 5.47 -15.16
N LEU A 42 11.61 6.26 -15.95
CA LEU A 42 11.25 7.65 -16.23
C LEU A 42 9.99 7.75 -17.10
N GLU A 43 9.84 6.85 -18.07
CA GLU A 43 8.64 6.78 -18.90
C GLU A 43 7.45 6.28 -18.09
N ALA A 44 7.62 5.22 -17.29
CA ALA A 44 6.61 4.76 -16.33
C ALA A 44 6.15 5.92 -15.43
N THR A 45 7.08 6.72 -14.90
CA THR A 45 6.74 7.89 -14.08
C THR A 45 5.89 8.91 -14.84
N ARG A 46 6.31 9.35 -16.04
CA ARG A 46 5.53 10.31 -16.85
C ARG A 46 4.14 9.79 -17.20
N VAL A 47 4.08 8.51 -17.52
CA VAL A 47 2.86 7.79 -17.86
C VAL A 47 1.90 7.78 -16.67
N PHE A 48 2.39 7.52 -15.47
CA PHE A 48 1.62 7.64 -14.23
C PHE A 48 1.18 9.09 -13.94
N ASP A 49 2.03 10.07 -14.21
CA ASP A 49 1.73 11.49 -13.96
C ASP A 49 0.66 12.05 -14.91
N GLN A 50 0.58 11.58 -16.16
CA GLN A 50 -0.45 12.03 -17.13
C GLN A 50 -1.88 11.60 -16.78
N VAL A 51 -2.02 10.69 -15.82
CA VAL A 51 -3.29 10.01 -15.48
C VAL A 51 -3.85 10.53 -14.14
N GLU A 52 -3.30 11.66 -13.67
CA GLU A 52 -3.52 12.41 -12.42
C GLU A 52 -4.97 12.56 -11.93
N GLU A 53 -5.59 11.44 -11.57
CA GLU A 53 -6.63 11.40 -10.56
C GLU A 53 -6.39 10.22 -9.63
N PRO A 54 -6.57 10.42 -8.31
CA PRO A 54 -6.43 9.36 -7.32
C PRO A 54 -7.57 8.36 -7.53
N ARG A 55 -7.21 7.29 -8.22
CA ARG A 55 -8.09 6.19 -8.61
C ARG A 55 -7.37 4.88 -8.35
N ALA A 56 -8.17 3.86 -8.11
CA ALA A 56 -7.69 2.50 -8.03
C ALA A 56 -7.25 2.03 -9.43
N LEU A 57 -6.18 1.25 -9.48
CA LEU A 57 -5.47 0.89 -10.69
C LEU A 57 -5.21 -0.61 -10.71
N TRP A 58 -5.61 -1.26 -11.78
CA TRP A 58 -5.05 -2.56 -12.17
C TRP A 58 -3.85 -2.33 -13.07
N ILE A 59 -2.74 -3.02 -12.84
CA ILE A 59 -1.63 -3.12 -13.79
C ILE A 59 -1.61 -4.55 -14.29
N VAL A 60 -1.76 -4.71 -15.60
CA VAL A 60 -1.76 -5.99 -16.30
C VAL A 60 -0.46 -6.08 -17.07
N SER A 61 0.34 -7.08 -16.76
CA SER A 61 1.70 -7.24 -17.28
C SER A 61 2.02 -8.71 -17.53
N ASP A 62 2.93 -8.96 -18.46
CA ASP A 62 3.45 -10.31 -18.72
C ASP A 62 4.50 -10.73 -17.68
N GLY A 63 4.61 -12.04 -17.45
CA GLY A 63 5.73 -12.64 -16.72
C GLY A 63 5.59 -12.68 -15.19
N PRO A 64 6.56 -13.34 -14.52
CA PRO A 64 6.29 -13.99 -13.24
C PRO A 64 6.47 -13.12 -11.99
N SER A 65 6.97 -11.87 -12.11
CA SER A 65 7.29 -11.07 -10.91
C SER A 65 6.97 -9.60 -11.03
N ARG A 66 6.18 -9.11 -10.06
CA ARG A 66 5.93 -7.70 -9.77
C ARG A 66 7.22 -6.92 -9.55
N ALA A 67 8.23 -7.52 -8.92
CA ALA A 67 9.46 -6.85 -8.50
C ALA A 67 10.34 -6.34 -9.66
N ALA A 68 10.10 -6.82 -10.88
CA ALA A 68 10.83 -6.37 -12.08
C ALA A 68 10.08 -5.27 -12.84
N ASN A 69 8.77 -5.10 -12.62
CA ASN A 69 7.95 -4.21 -13.44
C ASN A 69 8.04 -2.75 -12.96
N ALA A 70 8.39 -1.85 -13.87
CA ALA A 70 8.59 -0.43 -13.55
C ALA A 70 7.29 0.30 -13.17
N LEU A 71 6.15 -0.09 -13.75
CA LEU A 71 4.85 0.49 -13.39
C LEU A 71 4.44 0.04 -11.98
N ASP A 72 4.61 -1.23 -11.64
CA ASP A 72 4.38 -1.76 -10.31
C ASP A 72 5.27 -1.06 -9.27
N LYS A 73 6.54 -0.79 -9.60
CA LYS A 73 7.46 -0.02 -8.75
C LYS A 73 6.95 1.39 -8.50
N VAL A 74 6.57 2.12 -9.55
CA VAL A 74 6.04 3.49 -9.42
C VAL A 74 4.74 3.49 -8.60
N ALA A 75 3.80 2.59 -8.91
CA ALA A 75 2.55 2.45 -8.17
C ALA A 75 2.80 2.18 -6.68
N SER A 76 3.73 1.28 -6.36
CA SER A 76 4.02 0.87 -4.99
C SER A 76 4.64 1.97 -4.12
N THR A 77 5.16 3.04 -4.71
CA THR A 77 5.65 4.22 -3.97
C THR A 77 4.57 5.27 -3.70
N ARG A 78 3.40 5.15 -4.35
CA ARG A 78 2.35 6.19 -4.37
C ARG A 78 0.98 5.68 -3.90
N LYS A 79 0.72 4.39 -4.07
CA LYS A 79 -0.59 3.74 -3.89
C LYS A 79 -0.45 2.49 -3.04
N ALA A 80 -1.52 2.14 -2.34
CA ALA A 80 -1.56 0.94 -1.51
C ALA A 80 -1.74 -0.31 -2.38
N PHE A 81 -0.87 -1.30 -2.27
CA PHE A 81 -1.08 -2.59 -2.91
C PHE A 81 -2.23 -3.33 -2.22
N VAL A 82 -3.07 -4.00 -3.02
CA VAL A 82 -4.29 -4.66 -2.53
C VAL A 82 -4.28 -6.15 -2.84
N ASP A 83 -3.90 -6.51 -4.06
CA ASP A 83 -3.94 -7.89 -4.53
C ASP A 83 -3.05 -8.11 -5.75
N GLU A 84 -2.72 -9.37 -5.98
CA GLU A 84 -2.09 -9.86 -7.20
C GLU A 84 -2.80 -11.13 -7.65
N ILE A 85 -3.23 -11.15 -8.90
CA ILE A 85 -3.89 -12.29 -9.52
C ILE A 85 -3.07 -12.70 -10.74
N THR A 86 -2.81 -14.00 -10.87
CA THR A 86 -2.13 -14.57 -12.03
C THR A 86 -3.09 -15.46 -12.79
N PHE A 87 -3.13 -15.32 -14.12
CA PHE A 87 -3.89 -16.16 -15.04
C PHE A 87 -3.03 -16.47 -16.26
N GLU A 88 -2.70 -17.74 -16.44
CA GLU A 88 -1.72 -18.19 -17.46
C GLU A 88 -0.39 -17.41 -17.30
N ASP A 89 0.06 -16.73 -18.35
CA ASP A 89 1.31 -15.95 -18.37
C ASP A 89 1.09 -14.46 -18.02
N VAL A 90 -0.14 -14.07 -17.67
CA VAL A 90 -0.52 -12.70 -17.37
C VAL A 90 -0.72 -12.52 -15.87
N ARG A 91 -0.15 -11.43 -15.35
CA ARG A 91 -0.32 -10.96 -13.98
C ARG A 91 -1.16 -9.69 -13.98
N ALA A 92 -2.07 -9.58 -13.02
CA ALA A 92 -2.84 -8.38 -12.72
C ALA A 92 -2.62 -7.98 -11.26
N THR A 93 -2.04 -6.81 -11.02
CA THR A 93 -1.83 -6.25 -9.67
C THR A 93 -2.81 -5.11 -9.43
N PHE A 94 -3.43 -5.08 -8.26
CA PHE A 94 -4.38 -4.06 -7.88
C PHE A 94 -3.80 -3.10 -6.85
N TYR A 95 -3.87 -1.81 -7.16
CA TYR A 95 -3.45 -0.72 -6.30
C TYR A 95 -4.63 0.20 -5.99
N PHE A 96 -4.80 0.51 -4.71
CA PHE A 96 -5.83 1.42 -4.22
C PHE A 96 -5.27 2.83 -3.98
N ASP A 97 -6.08 3.83 -4.27
CA ASP A 97 -5.83 5.23 -3.95
C ASP A 97 -7.17 5.96 -3.76
N SER A 98 -7.13 7.10 -3.08
CA SER A 98 -8.30 7.91 -2.75
C SER A 98 -8.03 9.39 -2.96
N ALA A 99 -9.06 10.14 -3.39
CA ALA A 99 -9.00 11.59 -3.49
C ALA A 99 -8.95 12.29 -2.14
N THR A 100 -9.41 11.60 -1.09
CA THR A 100 -9.56 12.19 0.23
C THR A 100 -8.79 11.36 1.24
N TRP A 101 -7.89 12.04 1.94
CA TRP A 101 -7.07 11.53 3.02
C TRP A 101 -7.17 12.52 4.19
N HIS A 102 -7.45 12.02 5.38
CA HIS A 102 -7.43 12.81 6.60
C HIS A 102 -6.13 12.53 7.32
N ALA A 103 -5.22 13.50 7.31
CA ALA A 103 -3.92 13.39 7.94
C ALA A 103 -3.97 13.86 9.41
N THR A 104 -3.15 13.24 10.25
CA THR A 104 -2.94 13.59 11.65
C THR A 104 -1.45 13.47 11.95
N ASP A 105 -0.91 14.47 12.64
CA ASP A 105 0.47 14.44 13.13
C ASP A 105 0.53 13.60 14.42
N ILE A 106 1.36 12.55 14.44
CA ILE A 106 1.50 11.63 15.59
C ILE A 106 2.84 11.83 16.31
N ASN A 107 3.88 12.31 15.61
CA ASN A 107 5.20 12.66 16.13
C ASN A 107 5.73 11.73 17.25
N THR A 108 5.68 10.41 17.05
CA THR A 108 6.06 9.42 18.08
C THR A 108 7.19 8.52 17.61
N PRO A 109 8.34 8.45 18.33
CA PRO A 109 9.41 7.52 18.00
C PRO A 109 9.06 6.08 18.40
N LEU A 110 9.58 5.12 17.64
CA LEU A 110 9.55 3.69 17.92
C LEU A 110 10.98 3.16 18.04
N ALA A 111 11.22 2.37 19.07
CA ALA A 111 12.51 1.82 19.41
C ALA A 111 12.57 0.30 19.18
N LEU A 112 13.64 -0.17 18.56
CA LEU A 112 14.00 -1.57 18.46
C LEU A 112 15.03 -1.87 19.56
N ASP A 113 14.73 -2.82 20.46
CA ASP A 113 15.57 -3.16 21.61
C ASP A 113 16.06 -1.93 22.42
N GLY A 114 15.19 -0.93 22.59
CA GLY A 114 15.48 0.30 23.33
C GLY A 114 16.25 1.38 22.54
N GLN A 115 16.69 1.10 21.31
CA GLN A 115 17.28 2.11 20.42
C GLN A 115 16.19 2.74 19.55
N PRO A 116 15.99 4.08 19.56
CA PRO A 116 15.09 4.74 18.62
C PRO A 116 15.49 4.46 17.17
N THR A 117 14.60 3.80 16.42
CA THR A 117 14.88 3.31 15.06
C THR A 117 14.02 4.02 14.03
N LEU A 118 12.75 4.25 14.34
CA LEU A 118 11.78 4.88 13.46
C LEU A 118 11.05 6.00 14.20
N HIS A 119 10.52 6.95 13.45
CA HIS A 119 9.69 8.03 13.97
C HIS A 119 8.45 8.17 13.10
N LEU A 120 7.27 7.87 13.66
CA LEU A 120 6.00 8.12 13.00
C LEU A 120 5.74 9.61 13.01
N GLN A 121 5.88 10.26 11.85
CA GLN A 121 5.64 11.69 11.71
C GLN A 121 4.15 11.94 11.56
N THR A 122 3.54 11.33 10.53
CA THR A 122 2.13 11.52 10.18
C THR A 122 1.45 10.21 9.85
N VAL A 123 0.16 10.16 10.10
CA VAL A 123 -0.75 9.13 9.60
C VAL A 123 -1.82 9.79 8.76
N ALA A 124 -2.30 9.12 7.72
CA ALA A 124 -3.48 9.56 7.00
C ALA A 124 -4.36 8.37 6.64
N PHE A 125 -5.67 8.52 6.82
CA PHE A 125 -6.65 7.50 6.49
C PHE A 125 -7.67 8.02 5.49
N THR A 126 -8.23 7.11 4.69
CA THR A 126 -9.45 7.43 3.95
C THR A 126 -10.62 7.56 4.93
N PRO A 127 -11.46 8.61 4.83
CA PRO A 127 -12.50 8.88 5.82
C PRO A 127 -13.64 7.86 5.84
N SER A 128 -13.84 7.15 4.73
CA SER A 128 -14.83 6.10 4.56
C SER A 128 -14.28 5.03 3.63
N PRO A 129 -14.80 3.78 3.68
CA PRO A 129 -14.40 2.75 2.74
C PRO A 129 -14.72 3.15 1.30
N ASP A 130 -13.81 2.82 0.38
CA ASP A 130 -14.05 2.87 -1.07
C ASP A 130 -13.59 1.56 -1.69
N LEU A 131 -14.39 1.01 -2.61
CA LEU A 131 -14.19 -0.35 -3.15
C LEU A 131 -14.06 -1.43 -2.05
N GLY A 132 -14.65 -1.20 -0.88
CA GLY A 132 -14.52 -2.09 0.29
C GLY A 132 -13.15 -2.03 0.97
N ILE A 133 -12.39 -0.95 0.76
CA ILE A 133 -11.03 -0.74 1.24
C ILE A 133 -10.96 0.55 2.04
N ILE A 134 -10.22 0.51 3.14
CA ILE A 134 -9.71 1.69 3.81
C ILE A 134 -8.22 1.81 3.50
N GLY A 135 -7.80 2.96 3.00
CA GLY A 135 -6.40 3.28 2.82
C GLY A 135 -5.80 3.84 4.10
N ALA A 136 -4.57 3.40 4.41
CA ALA A 136 -3.71 4.01 5.41
C ALA A 136 -2.40 4.46 4.75
N ARG A 137 -1.95 5.68 5.05
CA ARG A 137 -0.64 6.21 4.64
C ARG A 137 0.11 6.64 5.88
N LEU A 138 1.30 6.09 6.07
CA LEU A 138 2.13 6.31 7.24
C LEU A 138 3.44 6.94 6.78
N THR A 139 3.80 8.07 7.37
CA THR A 139 5.07 8.75 7.07
C THR A 139 6.05 8.50 8.20
N TRP A 140 7.06 7.69 7.92
CA TRP A 140 8.10 7.34 8.89
C TRP A 140 9.40 8.03 8.56
N ARG A 141 10.10 8.53 9.58
CA ARG A 141 11.50 8.92 9.47
C ARG A 141 12.39 7.85 10.07
N VAL A 142 13.42 7.43 9.33
CA VAL A 142 14.43 6.49 9.82
C VAL A 142 15.41 7.25 10.70
N LEU A 143 15.52 6.84 11.97
CA LEU A 143 16.44 7.39 12.96
C LEU A 143 17.70 6.54 13.09
N ALA A 144 17.57 5.23 12.91
CA ALA A 144 18.67 4.27 12.87
C ALA A 144 18.32 3.15 11.89
N SER A 145 19.33 2.50 11.32
CA SER A 145 19.10 1.27 10.56
C SER A 145 18.64 0.18 11.52
N PRO A 146 17.53 -0.54 11.24
CA PRO A 146 17.11 -1.68 12.06
C PRO A 146 18.11 -2.84 11.99
N GLY A 147 18.99 -2.89 10.96
CA GLY A 147 19.98 -3.95 10.79
C GLY A 147 19.41 -5.33 10.43
N GLU A 148 18.10 -5.46 10.37
CA GLU A 148 17.37 -6.70 10.10
C GLU A 148 15.97 -6.40 9.52
N PRO A 149 15.30 -7.41 8.92
CA PRO A 149 13.95 -7.23 8.39
C PRO A 149 12.94 -6.86 9.47
N VAL A 150 12.24 -5.74 9.26
CA VAL A 150 11.08 -5.30 10.03
C VAL A 150 9.87 -5.14 9.11
N GLN A 151 8.67 -5.33 9.65
CA GLN A 151 7.42 -5.11 8.92
C GLN A 151 6.54 -4.11 9.63
N THR A 152 5.88 -3.25 8.85
CA THR A 152 4.82 -2.36 9.30
C THR A 152 3.53 -3.15 9.43
N PHE A 153 2.69 -2.79 10.39
CA PHE A 153 1.31 -3.28 10.45
C PHE A 153 0.31 -2.16 10.64
N VAL A 154 -0.89 -2.38 10.13
CA VAL A 154 -2.09 -1.56 10.35
C VAL A 154 -3.24 -2.49 10.70
N HIS A 155 -3.70 -2.40 11.94
CA HIS A 155 -4.77 -3.24 12.49
C HIS A 155 -6.00 -2.40 12.79
N LEU A 156 -7.18 -2.97 12.57
CA LEU A 156 -8.48 -2.39 12.93
C LEU A 156 -9.10 -3.19 14.06
N PHE A 157 -9.52 -2.49 15.10
CA PHE A 157 -10.19 -3.05 16.27
C PHE A 157 -11.63 -2.54 16.36
N ASN A 158 -12.56 -3.43 16.71
CA ASN A 158 -13.95 -3.05 16.98
C ASN A 158 -14.10 -2.46 18.40
N GLU A 159 -15.32 -2.05 18.75
CA GLU A 159 -15.64 -1.48 20.07
C GLU A 159 -15.42 -2.47 21.23
N GLN A 160 -15.43 -3.78 20.95
CA GLN A 160 -15.15 -4.83 21.92
C GLN A 160 -13.65 -5.04 22.14
N GLY A 161 -12.78 -4.31 21.42
CA GLY A 161 -11.33 -4.46 21.49
C GLY A 161 -10.81 -5.68 20.73
N GLU A 162 -11.59 -6.24 19.82
CA GLU A 162 -11.20 -7.38 18.99
C GLU A 162 -10.60 -6.90 17.67
N LYS A 163 -9.48 -7.50 17.25
CA LYS A 163 -8.90 -7.23 15.93
C LYS A 163 -9.76 -7.86 14.84
N VAL A 164 -10.39 -7.04 14.01
CA VAL A 164 -11.36 -7.48 12.99
C VAL A 164 -10.83 -7.41 11.56
N ALA A 165 -9.79 -6.60 11.30
CA ALA A 165 -9.09 -6.54 10.03
C ALA A 165 -7.65 -6.07 10.24
N GLN A 166 -6.78 -6.38 9.28
CA GLN A 166 -5.38 -6.02 9.34
C GLN A 166 -4.75 -5.97 7.95
N HIS A 167 -3.63 -5.28 7.86
CA HIS A 167 -2.66 -5.41 6.79
C HIS A 167 -1.26 -5.27 7.36
N ASP A 168 -0.41 -6.26 7.07
CA ASP A 168 0.97 -6.34 7.55
C ASP A 168 1.89 -6.49 6.33
N GLY A 169 3.06 -5.85 6.34
CA GLY A 169 4.01 -5.97 5.24
C GLY A 169 5.23 -5.07 5.38
N ALA A 170 6.24 -5.34 4.56
CA ALA A 170 7.42 -4.48 4.46
C ALA A 170 7.05 -3.13 3.82
N ALA A 171 7.77 -2.08 4.22
CA ALA A 171 7.49 -0.71 3.79
C ALA A 171 7.49 -0.56 2.26
N GLN A 172 6.63 0.35 1.77
CA GLN A 172 6.41 0.60 0.34
C GLN A 172 6.02 -0.66 -0.41
N ASN A 173 5.08 -1.42 0.15
CA ASN A 173 4.56 -2.66 -0.42
C ASN A 173 5.67 -3.70 -0.73
N GLY A 174 6.73 -3.74 0.07
CA GLY A 174 7.87 -4.64 -0.11
C GLY A 174 8.95 -4.19 -1.11
N TRP A 175 8.85 -2.97 -1.65
CA TRP A 175 9.86 -2.43 -2.58
C TRP A 175 11.04 -1.75 -1.89
N ARG A 176 10.93 -1.45 -0.59
CA ARG A 176 11.98 -0.77 0.17
C ARG A 176 12.37 -1.58 1.38
N SER A 177 13.19 -2.60 1.13
CA SER A 177 13.72 -3.50 2.15
C SER A 177 14.46 -2.72 3.24
N ALA A 178 14.32 -3.14 4.49
CA ALA A 178 14.85 -2.44 5.66
C ALA A 178 16.38 -2.28 5.64
N GLU A 179 17.10 -3.18 4.99
CA GLU A 179 18.55 -3.15 4.81
C GLU A 179 19.02 -2.00 3.92
N THR A 180 18.12 -1.44 3.11
CA THR A 180 18.41 -0.31 2.21
C THR A 180 18.19 1.05 2.86
N TRP A 181 17.65 1.08 4.08
CA TRP A 181 17.27 2.33 4.74
C TRP A 181 18.50 3.07 5.27
N GLN A 182 18.54 4.38 5.03
CA GLN A 182 19.56 5.29 5.55
C GLN A 182 18.98 6.18 6.64
N VAL A 183 19.81 6.59 7.59
CA VAL A 183 19.40 7.56 8.62
C VAL A 183 18.96 8.86 7.96
N GLY A 184 17.81 9.38 8.37
CA GLY A 184 17.20 10.58 7.80
C GLY A 184 16.22 10.32 6.67
N ASP A 185 16.18 9.10 6.13
CA ASP A 185 15.20 8.70 5.13
C ASP A 185 13.79 8.94 5.60
N VAL A 186 12.94 9.38 4.67
CA VAL A 186 11.50 9.44 4.85
C VAL A 186 10.85 8.33 4.03
N LEU A 187 10.07 7.49 4.70
CA LEU A 187 9.30 6.39 4.14
C LEU A 187 7.84 6.85 4.09
N THR A 188 7.29 7.00 2.89
CA THR A 188 5.83 7.04 2.71
C THR A 188 5.36 5.61 2.49
N ASP A 189 4.74 5.03 3.51
CA ASP A 189 4.25 3.65 3.49
C ASP A 189 2.73 3.64 3.34
N THR A 190 2.19 2.75 2.52
CA THR A 190 0.75 2.74 2.19
C THR A 190 0.20 1.33 2.33
N HIS A 191 -0.96 1.21 2.97
CA HIS A 191 -1.63 -0.05 3.23
C HIS A 191 -3.08 0.01 2.81
N ALA A 192 -3.58 -1.09 2.25
CA ALA A 192 -4.98 -1.27 1.89
C ALA A 192 -5.60 -2.30 2.83
N ILE A 193 -6.54 -1.87 3.66
CA ILE A 193 -7.23 -2.73 4.60
C ILE A 193 -8.61 -3.08 4.02
N ARG A 194 -8.85 -4.37 3.78
CA ARG A 194 -10.14 -4.85 3.28
C ARG A 194 -11.15 -4.84 4.42
N VAL A 195 -12.26 -4.13 4.20
CA VAL A 195 -13.32 -3.93 5.19
C VAL A 195 -14.71 -4.24 4.65
N ALA A 196 -14.81 -4.77 3.43
CA ALA A 196 -16.08 -5.03 2.74
C ALA A 196 -17.04 -5.95 3.51
N THR A 197 -16.52 -6.82 4.38
CA THR A 197 -17.30 -7.77 5.18
C THR A 197 -17.54 -7.29 6.61
N LEU A 198 -17.00 -6.12 6.99
CA LEU A 198 -17.20 -5.56 8.32
C LEU A 198 -18.57 -4.85 8.39
N PRO A 199 -19.29 -4.96 9.52
CA PRO A 199 -20.52 -4.24 9.71
C PRO A 199 -20.28 -2.71 9.77
N PRO A 200 -21.34 -1.90 9.63
CA PRO A 200 -21.26 -0.47 9.95
C PRO A 200 -20.84 -0.25 11.40
N GLY A 201 -20.00 0.76 11.65
CA GLY A 201 -19.48 1.05 12.98
C GLY A 201 -18.20 1.89 12.96
N THR A 202 -17.71 2.19 14.16
CA THR A 202 -16.43 2.88 14.37
C THR A 202 -15.35 1.86 14.74
N TYR A 203 -14.19 1.98 14.11
CA TYR A 203 -13.06 1.08 14.33
C TYR A 203 -11.83 1.86 14.73
N THR A 204 -11.15 1.39 15.77
CA THR A 204 -9.88 1.94 16.23
C THR A 204 -8.76 1.46 15.32
N VAL A 205 -7.92 2.39 14.88
CA VAL A 205 -6.75 2.08 14.06
C VAL A 205 -5.50 2.02 14.93
N VAL A 206 -4.81 0.89 14.86
CA VAL A 206 -3.56 0.63 15.57
C VAL A 206 -2.47 0.34 14.56
N VAL A 207 -1.30 0.96 14.72
CA VAL A 207 -0.15 0.80 13.82
C VAL A 207 1.13 0.53 14.59
N GLY A 208 2.13 -0.02 13.92
CA GLY A 208 3.45 -0.20 14.49
C GLY A 208 4.37 -0.96 13.56
N PHE A 209 5.49 -1.39 14.11
CA PHE A 209 6.43 -2.29 13.46
C PHE A 209 6.72 -3.49 14.33
N TYR A 210 7.08 -4.60 13.71
CA TYR A 210 7.71 -5.73 14.38
C TYR A 210 8.93 -6.24 13.61
N ARG A 211 9.88 -6.80 14.35
CA ARG A 211 11.02 -7.54 13.83
C ARG A 211 10.54 -8.89 13.30
N LEU A 212 10.90 -9.23 12.06
CA LEU A 212 10.36 -10.43 11.43
C LEU A 212 10.88 -11.74 12.03
N ARG A 213 12.10 -11.74 12.58
CA ARG A 213 12.77 -12.93 13.12
C ARG A 213 12.01 -13.58 14.28
N ASP A 214 11.47 -12.76 15.18
CA ASP A 214 10.84 -13.20 16.44
C ASP A 214 9.50 -12.51 16.73
N ILE A 215 9.01 -11.68 15.78
CA ILE A 215 7.77 -10.91 15.90
C ILE A 215 7.81 -9.94 17.10
N ALA A 216 9.01 -9.55 17.56
CA ALA A 216 9.15 -8.56 18.62
C ALA A 216 8.70 -7.18 18.11
N PRO A 217 7.80 -6.48 18.82
CA PRO A 217 7.36 -5.16 18.40
C PRO A 217 8.47 -4.12 18.62
N LEU A 218 8.49 -3.11 17.77
CA LEU A 218 9.16 -1.87 18.11
C LEU A 218 8.27 -1.12 19.11
N THR A 219 8.90 -0.53 20.11
CA THR A 219 8.20 0.02 21.28
C THR A 219 8.19 1.53 21.27
N THR A 220 7.07 2.10 21.68
CA THR A 220 6.93 3.53 21.99
C THR A 220 7.73 3.88 23.26
N PRO A 221 7.91 5.18 23.58
CA PRO A 221 8.66 5.59 24.78
C PRO A 221 8.07 5.09 26.11
N ASP A 222 6.77 4.82 26.16
CA ASP A 222 6.07 4.22 27.31
C ASP A 222 6.07 2.68 27.29
N GLY A 223 6.75 2.06 26.32
CA GLY A 223 6.95 0.62 26.22
C GLY A 223 5.83 -0.15 25.51
N ALA A 224 4.83 0.54 24.93
CA ALA A 224 3.78 -0.12 24.15
C ALA A 224 4.32 -0.61 22.80
N GLY A 225 3.92 -1.80 22.36
CA GLY A 225 4.35 -2.37 21.07
C GLY A 225 3.59 -1.85 19.85
N SER A 226 2.77 -0.81 20.03
CA SER A 226 1.90 -0.27 18.99
C SER A 226 1.38 1.12 19.36
N LEU A 227 0.88 1.85 18.38
CA LEU A 227 0.27 3.17 18.53
C LEU A 227 -1.19 3.12 18.12
N THR A 228 -2.09 3.58 18.99
CA THR A 228 -3.45 3.95 18.57
C THR A 228 -3.39 5.32 17.92
N VAL A 229 -3.76 5.39 16.64
CA VAL A 229 -3.51 6.58 15.80
C VAL A 229 -4.77 7.24 15.26
N GLY A 230 -5.94 6.73 15.62
CA GLY A 230 -7.21 7.34 15.29
C GLY A 230 -8.32 6.31 15.17
N THR A 231 -9.43 6.74 14.57
CA THR A 231 -10.57 5.90 14.26
C THR A 231 -10.99 6.10 12.81
N ILE A 232 -11.63 5.08 12.24
CA ILE A 232 -12.34 5.16 10.96
C ILE A 232 -13.82 4.82 11.19
N THR A 233 -14.68 5.23 10.27
CA THR A 233 -16.11 4.89 10.33
C THR A 233 -16.53 4.20 9.04
N ILE A 234 -17.26 3.10 9.19
CA ILE A 234 -17.99 2.42 8.11
C ILE A 234 -19.45 2.83 8.25
N ALA A 235 -19.95 3.57 7.27
CA ALA A 235 -21.34 3.99 7.22
C ALA A 235 -22.27 2.80 6.87
N PRO A 236 -23.57 2.89 7.24
CA PRO A 236 -24.59 1.91 6.83
C PRO A 236 -24.74 1.73 5.31
#